data_AF-A0A4U6P324-F1
#
_entry.id   AF-A0A4U6P324-F1
#
_cell.length_a   1.000
_cell.length_b   1.000
_cell.length_c   1.000
_cell.angle_alpha   90.00
_cell.angle_beta   90.00
_cell.angle_gamma   90.00
#
_symmetry.space_group_name_H-M   'P 1'
#
loop_
_entity.id
_entity.type
_entity.pdbx_description
1 polymer ?
#
loop_
_entity_poly.entity_id
_entity_poly.type
_entity_poly.pdbx_seq_one_letter_code
_entity_poly.pdbx_strand_id
1 'polypeptide(L)'
;MLPKDFLSWQTVYWWFRRFVRRLLCRTIHDMALMLNRKREAREQSPSAAVVDSQSVKAPLSPSEGGYDAGKRIKGGQAPHRGGHG
;
A
#
# COMPACT_ATOMS: atom_id res chain seq x y z
N MET A 1 0.49 4.64 -16.83
CA MET A 1 -0.72 4.43 -17.65
C MET A 1 -1.23 3.02 -17.42
N LEU A 2 -2.55 2.81 -17.46
CA LEU A 2 -3.14 1.49 -17.27
C LEU A 2 -2.95 0.65 -18.55
N PRO A 3 -2.68 -0.68 -18.48
CA PRO A 3 -2.56 -1.52 -19.67
C PRO A 3 -3.84 -1.49 -20.51
N LYS A 4 -3.72 -1.68 -21.83
CA LYS A 4 -4.83 -1.55 -22.79
C LYS A 4 -5.97 -2.55 -22.55
N ASP A 5 -5.69 -3.65 -21.87
CA ASP A 5 -6.67 -4.71 -21.59
C ASP A 5 -7.65 -4.34 -20.47
N PHE A 6 -7.40 -3.24 -19.77
CA PHE A 6 -8.30 -2.75 -18.74
C PHE A 6 -9.29 -1.74 -19.31
N LEU A 7 -10.44 -1.66 -18.64
CA LEU A 7 -11.39 -0.57 -18.84
C LEU A 7 -10.73 0.78 -18.54
N SER A 8 -11.42 1.86 -18.92
CA SER A 8 -10.96 3.23 -18.64
C SER A 8 -10.55 3.40 -17.18
N TRP A 9 -9.51 4.21 -16.94
CA TRP A 9 -8.94 4.37 -15.61
C TRP A 9 -9.98 4.82 -14.58
N GLN A 10 -10.99 5.60 -14.98
CA GLN A 10 -12.09 6.03 -14.12
C GLN A 10 -12.90 4.85 -13.60
N THR A 11 -13.16 3.86 -14.47
CA THR A 11 -13.93 2.66 -14.12
C THR A 11 -13.15 1.79 -13.14
N VAL A 12 -11.87 1.57 -13.43
CA VAL A 12 -10.99 0.79 -12.55
C VAL A 12 -10.83 1.48 -11.20
N TYR A 13 -10.64 2.80 -11.18
CA TYR A 13 -10.51 3.56 -9.94
C TYR A 13 -11.83 3.59 -9.14
N TRP A 14 -12.98 3.66 -9.80
CA TRP A 14 -14.28 3.58 -9.13
C TRP A 14 -14.46 2.25 -8.39
N TRP A 15 -14.16 1.13 -9.04
CA TRP A 15 -14.21 -0.19 -8.42
C TRP A 15 -13.21 -0.33 -7.28
N PHE A 16 -11.97 0.11 -7.48
CA PHE A 16 -10.95 0.13 -6.44
C PHE A 16 -11.45 0.86 -5.18
N ARG A 17 -11.96 2.08 -5.33
CA ARG A 17 -12.52 2.85 -4.20
C ARG A 17 -13.71 2.14 -3.56
N ARG A 18 -14.57 1.49 -4.34
CA ARG A 18 -15.70 0.70 -3.83
C ARG A 18 -15.22 -0.47 -2.98
N PHE A 19 -14.17 -1.19 -3.40
CA PHE A 19 -13.60 -2.30 -2.66
C PHE A 19 -12.91 -1.86 -1.37
N VAL A 20 -12.14 -0.77 -1.41
CA VAL A 20 -11.49 -0.19 -0.22
C VAL A 20 -12.54 0.20 0.83
N ARG A 21 -13.62 0.88 0.42
CA ARG A 21 -14.71 1.26 1.35
C ARG A 21 -15.44 0.08 1.97
N ARG A 22 -15.44 -1.07 1.28
CA ARG A 22 -16.04 -2.31 1.77
C ARG A 22 -15.06 -3.17 2.57
N LEU A 23 -13.84 -2.67 2.83
CA LEU A 23 -12.76 -3.41 3.49
C LEU A 23 -12.50 -4.79 2.84
N LEU A 24 -12.75 -4.92 1.54
CA LEU A 24 -12.79 -6.23 0.89
C LEU A 24 -11.45 -6.96 0.96
N CYS A 25 -10.34 -6.22 0.82
CA CYS A 25 -8.99 -6.79 0.98
C CYS A 25 -8.80 -7.39 2.38
N ARG A 26 -9.33 -6.73 3.42
CA ARG A 26 -9.26 -7.23 4.80
C ARG A 26 -10.08 -8.49 4.96
N THR A 27 -11.31 -8.49 4.46
CA THR A 27 -12.20 -9.67 4.52
C THR A 27 -11.58 -10.89 3.82
N ILE A 28 -11.03 -10.70 2.61
CA ILE A 28 -10.35 -11.78 1.88
C ILE A 28 -9.15 -12.30 2.67
N HIS A 29 -8.35 -11.39 3.23
CA HIS A 29 -7.20 -11.76 4.06
C HIS A 29 -7.62 -12.59 5.29
N ASP A 30 -8.64 -12.14 6.03
CA ASP A 30 -9.13 -12.82 7.23
C ASP A 30 -9.68 -14.22 6.88
N MET A 31 -10.43 -14.36 5.78
CA MET A 31 -10.92 -15.66 5.30
C MET A 31 -9.76 -16.60 4.91
N ALA A 32 -8.76 -16.10 4.17
CA ALA A 32 -7.60 -16.88 3.79
C ALA A 32 -6.80 -17.36 5.02
N LEU A 33 -6.64 -16.48 6.03
CA LEU A 33 -6.00 -16.81 7.29
C LEU A 33 -6.75 -17.92 8.05
N MET A 34 -8.07 -17.80 8.20
CA MET A 34 -8.90 -18.81 8.86
C MET A 34 -8.81 -20.17 8.17
N LEU A 35 -8.86 -20.19 6.83
CA LEU A 35 -8.72 -21.40 6.04
C LEU A 35 -7.33 -22.03 6.21
N ASN A 36 -6.26 -21.22 6.25
CA ASN A 36 -4.92 -21.72 6.49
C ASN A 36 -4.78 -22.35 7.89
N ARG A 37 -5.29 -21.68 8.93
CA ARG A 37 -5.25 -22.21 10.31
C ARG A 37 -6.03 -23.51 10.46
N LYS A 38 -7.19 -23.61 9.81
CA LYS A 38 -7.97 -24.86 9.77
C LYS A 38 -7.17 -26.01 9.13
N ARG A 39 -6.41 -25.75 8.06
CA ARG A 39 -5.54 -26.76 7.43
C ARG A 39 -4.40 -27.21 8.34
N GLU A 40 -3.89 -26.32 9.18
CA GLU A 40 -2.86 -26.62 10.17
C GLU A 40 -3.43 -27.25 11.47
N ALA A 41 -4.73 -27.61 11.50
CA ALA A 41 -5.43 -28.11 12.68
C ALA A 41 -5.32 -27.16 13.90
N ARG A 42 -5.24 -25.85 13.64
CA ARG A 42 -5.23 -24.79 14.65
C ARG A 42 -6.61 -24.13 14.76
N GLU A 43 -6.89 -23.53 15.90
CA GLU A 43 -8.09 -22.72 16.11
C GLU A 43 -8.19 -21.64 15.03
N GLN A 44 -9.38 -21.49 14.44
CA GLN A 44 -9.59 -20.63 13.26
C GLN A 44 -9.45 -19.16 13.62
N SER A 45 -9.90 -18.81 14.83
CA SER A 45 -9.77 -17.46 15.38
C SER A 45 -8.32 -17.19 15.79
N PRO A 46 -7.62 -16.21 15.20
CA PRO A 46 -6.27 -15.87 15.62
C PRO A 46 -6.27 -15.21 16.99
N SER A 47 -5.41 -15.69 17.89
CA SER A 47 -5.25 -15.11 19.24
C SER A 47 -4.34 -13.87 19.26
N ALA A 48 -3.54 -13.65 18.21
CA ALA A 48 -2.67 -12.49 18.06
C ALA A 48 -2.48 -12.16 16.56
N ALA A 49 -2.23 -10.88 16.26
CA ALA A 49 -1.96 -10.37 14.92
C ALA A 49 -0.66 -9.56 14.90
N VAL A 50 0.19 -9.79 13.89
CA VAL A 50 1.40 -8.98 13.65
C VAL A 50 1.05 -7.91 12.62
N VAL A 51 1.23 -6.64 13.00
CA VAL A 51 1.06 -5.50 12.09
C VAL A 51 2.45 -5.08 11.61
N ASP A 52 2.69 -5.21 10.32
CA ASP A 52 3.93 -4.78 9.68
C ASP A 52 3.64 -3.64 8.70
N SER A 53 4.54 -2.65 8.63
CA SER A 53 4.43 -1.49 7.75
C SER A 53 5.56 -1.50 6.71
N GLN A 54 5.22 -1.89 5.49
CA GLN A 54 6.14 -1.83 4.36
C GLN A 54 6.01 -0.47 3.66
N SER A 55 7.14 0.19 3.37
CA SER A 55 7.13 1.41 2.53
C SER A 55 7.56 1.04 1.13
N VAL A 56 6.73 1.39 0.16
CA VAL A 56 7.06 1.27 -1.26
C VAL A 56 7.52 2.63 -1.74
N LYS A 57 8.68 2.69 -2.41
CA LYS A 57 9.14 3.92 -3.07
C LYS A 57 8.20 4.22 -4.24
N ALA A 58 7.50 5.35 -4.17
CA ALA A 58 6.70 5.82 -5.30
C ALA A 58 7.65 6.34 -6.41
N PRO A 59 7.46 5.93 -7.68
CA PRO A 59 8.18 6.54 -8.79
C PRO A 59 7.67 7.98 -8.98
N LEU A 60 8.50 8.95 -8.54
CA LEU A 60 8.36 10.41 -8.67
C LEU A 60 6.96 11.01 -8.40
N SER A 61 6.80 11.62 -7.22
CA SER A 61 5.84 12.71 -7.00
C SER A 61 6.51 14.03 -7.40
N PRO A 62 5.97 14.84 -8.34
CA PRO A 62 6.35 16.24 -8.42
C PRO A 62 5.66 16.97 -7.26
N SER A 63 6.46 17.51 -6.36
CA SER A 63 6.12 18.28 -5.16
C SER A 63 5.91 17.49 -3.84
N GLU A 64 6.76 17.88 -2.88
CA GLU A 64 6.67 17.79 -1.41
C GLU A 64 6.52 16.41 -0.78
N GLY A 65 7.67 15.75 -0.60
CA GLY A 65 7.80 14.54 0.21
C GLY A 65 7.66 14.85 1.71
N GLY A 66 6.70 14.21 2.37
CA GLY A 66 6.60 14.19 3.83
C GLY A 66 7.74 13.37 4.45
N TYR A 67 8.41 13.95 5.43
CA TYR A 67 9.42 13.30 6.25
C TYR A 67 8.73 12.49 7.36
N ASP A 68 8.88 11.16 7.33
CA ASP A 68 8.52 10.27 8.43
C ASP A 68 9.79 9.89 9.21
N ALA A 69 9.85 10.30 10.48
CA ALA A 69 10.99 10.08 11.37
C ALA A 69 11.26 8.59 11.70
N GLY A 70 10.36 7.67 11.29
CA GLY A 70 10.51 6.23 11.49
C GLY A 70 11.49 5.52 10.54
N LYS A 71 12.00 6.17 9.49
CA LYS A 71 12.84 5.50 8.47
C LYS A 71 14.21 6.16 8.25
N ARG A 72 15.28 5.40 8.53
CA ARG A 72 16.66 5.67 8.07
C ARG A 72 16.82 5.48 6.55
N ILE A 73 16.01 6.15 5.76
CA ILE A 73 16.20 6.20 4.30
C ILE A 73 16.46 7.65 3.94
N LYS A 74 17.69 7.91 3.50
CA LYS A 74 18.17 9.23 3.08
C LYS A 74 17.35 9.68 1.86
N GLY A 75 16.46 10.66 2.07
CA GLY A 75 15.86 11.40 0.96
C GLY A 75 16.98 12.05 0.16
N GLY A 76 16.98 11.86 -1.17
CA GLY A 76 17.98 12.47 -2.03
C GLY A 76 17.91 14.00 -1.91
N GLN A 77 19.00 14.62 -1.45
CA GLN A 77 19.16 16.06 -1.49
C GLN A 77 19.12 16.52 -2.95
N ALA A 78 18.19 17.42 -3.27
CA ALA A 78 18.26 18.19 -4.50
C ALA A 78 19.46 19.17 -4.40
N PRO A 79 20.17 19.46 -5.51
CA PRO A 79 21.28 20.39 -5.47
C PRO A 79 20.77 21.81 -5.19
N HIS A 80 21.51 22.48 -4.32
CA HIS A 80 21.34 23.87 -3.92
C HIS A 80 21.18 24.76 -5.15
N ARG A 81 20.04 25.47 -5.29
CA ARG A 81 19.97 26.64 -6.18
C ARG A 81 20.86 27.72 -5.57
N GLY A 82 22.03 27.95 -6.16
CA GLY A 82 22.82 29.15 -5.93
C GLY A 82 22.41 30.20 -6.95
N GLY A 83 21.98 31.38 -6.49
CA GLY A 83 21.96 32.57 -7.31
C GLY A 83 23.37 33.16 -7.41
N HIS A 84 23.68 33.78 -8.55
CA HIS A 84 24.63 34.90 -8.73
C HIS A 84 24.57 35.34 -10.20
N GLY A 85 24.53 36.66 -10.44
CA GLY A 85 24.63 37.29 -11.76
C GLY A 85 23.49 38.24 -12.04
#